data_AF-A0A9W8S3E0-F1
#
_entry.id   AF-A0A9W8S3E0-F1
#
_cell.length_a   1.000
_cell.length_b   1.000
_cell.length_c   1.000
_cell.angle_alpha   90.00
_cell.angle_beta   90.00
_cell.angle_gamma   90.00
#
_symmetry.space_group_name_H-M   'P 1'
#
loop_
_entity.id
_entity.type
_entity.pdbx_description
1 polymer ?
#
loop_
_entity_poly.entity_id
_entity_poly.type
_entity_poly.pdbx_seq_one_letter_code
_entity_poly.pdbx_strand_id
1 'polypeptide(L)'
;MSDPNDCTVGWIGAITTEFIAARAFLRRPATRDARDTNSYKFGRIGEHIVAIAVLPMGEYGIALAADVAANISRRFPDIRIGLMVGIGGGAPSPTHGIRLGDVIVSVPTAGQSGVFQYGFGKSIQETSFQQTRTLNQPPQALLAAAATLKSDHMIDGNGNKDTIK
;
A
#
# COMPACT_ATOMS: atom_id res chain seq x y z
N MET A 1 10.69 23.67 8.41
CA MET A 1 10.00 22.48 8.95
C MET A 1 8.93 22.11 7.92
N SER A 2 8.68 20.84 7.61
CA SER A 2 7.66 20.49 6.61
C SER A 2 6.27 20.86 7.16
N ASP A 3 5.42 21.54 6.38
CA ASP A 3 4.05 21.80 6.80
C ASP A 3 3.25 20.49 6.62
N PRO A 4 2.58 20.00 7.67
CA PRO A 4 1.69 18.86 7.53
C PRO A 4 0.55 19.07 6.53
N ASN A 5 0.12 20.30 6.26
CA ASN A 5 -0.91 20.55 5.25
C ASN A 5 -0.41 20.26 3.83
N ASP A 6 0.90 20.36 3.57
CA ASP A 6 1.52 20.04 2.28
C ASP A 6 1.69 18.52 2.05
N CYS A 7 1.19 17.66 2.94
CA CYS A 7 1.26 16.20 2.77
C CYS A 7 0.38 15.78 1.59
N THR A 8 0.99 15.21 0.55
CA THR A 8 0.26 14.82 -0.67
C THR A 8 0.01 13.32 -0.78
N VAL A 9 0.69 12.51 0.04
CA VAL A 9 0.59 11.06 0.05
C VAL A 9 0.34 10.57 1.48
N GLY A 10 -0.65 9.70 1.65
CA GLY A 10 -0.85 8.90 2.85
C GLY A 10 -0.25 7.51 2.67
N TRP A 11 0.51 7.03 3.65
CA TRP A 11 1.03 5.67 3.75
C TRP A 11 0.43 5.01 4.98
N ILE A 12 -0.25 3.88 4.79
CA ILE A 12 -0.86 3.11 5.88
C ILE A 12 -0.15 1.76 5.95
N GLY A 13 0.44 1.48 7.12
CA GLY A 13 0.92 0.16 7.49
C GLY A 13 -0.09 -0.54 8.40
N ALA A 14 -0.23 -1.85 8.26
CA ALA A 14 -1.10 -2.66 9.10
C ALA A 14 -0.47 -3.03 10.44
N ILE A 15 0.85 -3.23 10.49
CA ILE A 15 1.56 -3.65 11.70
C ILE A 15 2.75 -2.74 12.05
N THR A 16 3.20 -2.83 13.29
CA THR A 16 4.31 -2.02 13.82
C THR A 16 5.59 -2.15 13.00
N THR A 17 5.91 -3.34 12.50
CA THR A 17 7.10 -3.57 11.66
C THR A 17 7.07 -2.76 10.36
N GLU A 18 5.91 -2.72 9.70
CA GLU A 18 5.71 -1.94 8.48
C GLU A 18 5.78 -0.45 8.77
N PHE A 19 5.20 -0.02 9.90
CA PHE A 19 5.29 1.36 10.36
C PHE A 19 6.72 1.79 10.69
N ILE A 20 7.52 0.92 11.30
CA ILE A 20 8.95 1.16 11.54
C ILE A 20 9.67 1.36 10.21
N ALA A 21 9.46 0.46 9.25
CA ALA A 21 10.07 0.56 7.93
C ALA A 21 9.69 1.87 7.23
N ALA A 22 8.40 2.20 7.18
CA ALA A 22 7.89 3.42 6.56
C ALA A 22 8.50 4.69 7.21
N ARG A 23 8.60 4.71 8.54
CA ARG A 23 9.23 5.83 9.28
C ARG A 23 10.71 5.99 8.99
N ALA A 24 11.43 4.90 8.73
CA ALA A 24 12.86 4.95 8.43
C ALA A 24 13.17 5.71 7.13
N PHE A 25 12.22 5.78 6.19
CA PHE A 25 12.36 6.55 4.96
C PHE A 25 12.11 8.06 5.13
N LEU A 26 11.53 8.50 6.25
CA LEU A 26 11.18 9.91 6.45
C LEU A 26 12.41 10.78 6.71
N ARG A 27 12.64 11.75 5.83
CA ARG A 27 13.57 12.86 6.08
C ARG A 27 12.85 14.00 6.79
N ARG A 28 13.51 14.60 7.78
CA ARG A 28 12.95 15.68 8.63
C ARG A 28 11.59 15.30 9.24
N PRO A 29 11.50 14.15 9.95
CA PRO A 29 10.25 13.64 10.46
C PRO A 29 9.66 14.58 11.53
N ALA A 30 8.33 14.70 11.51
CA ALA A 30 7.55 15.44 12.47
C ALA A 30 6.29 14.64 12.86
N THR A 31 5.61 15.09 13.90
CA THR A 31 4.34 14.55 14.39
C THR A 31 3.23 15.55 14.18
N ARG A 32 2.05 15.08 13.84
CA ARG A 32 0.83 15.89 13.81
C ARG A 32 -0.07 15.42 14.95
N ASP A 33 -0.62 16.37 15.69
CA ASP A 33 -1.72 16.07 16.62
C ASP A 33 -2.87 15.43 15.85
N ALA A 34 -3.31 14.27 16.34
CA ALA A 34 -4.25 13.39 15.68
C ALA A 34 -5.65 14.00 15.59
N ARG A 35 -6.16 14.61 16.67
CA ARG A 35 -7.60 14.98 16.81
C ARG A 35 -8.58 13.85 16.41
N ASP A 36 -8.08 12.62 16.36
CA ASP A 36 -8.74 11.37 16.04
C ASP A 36 -8.01 10.25 16.83
N THR A 37 -8.31 8.98 16.57
CA THR A 37 -7.73 7.84 17.29
C THR A 37 -6.39 7.34 16.72
N ASN A 38 -5.88 7.92 15.65
CA ASN A 38 -4.66 7.47 14.99
C ASN A 38 -3.40 8.12 15.58
N SER A 39 -2.24 7.54 15.28
CA SER A 39 -0.94 8.17 15.52
C SER A 39 -0.25 8.46 14.19
N TYR A 40 0.15 9.72 13.98
CA TYR A 40 0.73 10.16 12.72
C TYR A 40 2.21 10.53 12.86
N LYS A 41 3.00 10.06 11.90
CA LYS A 41 4.31 10.63 11.57
C LYS A 41 4.25 11.17 10.16
N PHE A 42 4.95 12.25 9.86
CA PHE A 42 5.06 12.73 8.50
C PHE A 42 6.44 13.32 8.24
N GLY A 43 6.82 13.44 6.98
CA GLY A 43 8.13 13.92 6.59
C GLY A 43 8.31 13.77 5.08
N ARG A 44 9.53 14.02 4.61
CA ARG A 44 9.82 14.01 3.18
C ARG A 44 10.39 12.67 2.73
N ILE A 45 9.86 12.12 1.63
CA ILE A 45 10.39 10.97 0.89
C ILE A 45 10.53 11.41 -0.57
N GLY A 46 11.76 11.46 -1.08
CA GLY A 46 12.05 12.06 -2.39
C GLY A 46 11.55 13.51 -2.44
N GLU A 47 10.69 13.83 -3.41
CA GLU A 47 10.06 15.14 -3.57
C GLU A 47 8.71 15.29 -2.84
N HIS A 48 8.18 14.20 -2.26
CA HIS A 48 6.86 14.17 -1.65
C HIS A 48 6.94 14.35 -0.13
N ILE A 49 5.96 15.06 0.43
CA ILE A 49 5.69 15.02 1.87
C ILE A 49 4.62 13.95 2.10
N VAL A 50 4.99 12.97 2.92
CA VAL A 50 4.24 11.73 3.16
C VAL A 50 3.81 11.68 4.61
N ALA A 51 2.52 11.48 4.83
CA ALA A 51 1.95 11.17 6.14
C ALA A 51 1.86 9.65 6.29
N ILE A 52 2.25 9.13 7.45
CA ILE A 52 2.30 7.71 7.77
C ILE A 52 1.44 7.45 8.99
N ALA A 53 0.55 6.46 8.89
CA ALA A 53 -0.26 5.95 9.99
C ALA A 53 -0.12 4.42 10.09
N VAL A 54 -0.47 3.89 11.26
CA VAL A 54 -0.54 2.45 11.53
C VAL A 54 -1.88 2.12 12.19
N LEU A 55 -2.36 0.90 11.97
CA LEU A 55 -3.54 0.40 12.66
C LEU A 55 -3.33 0.31 14.19
N PRO A 56 -4.41 0.31 14.98
CA PRO A 56 -4.33 0.16 16.44
C PRO A 56 -3.56 -1.08 16.86
N MET A 57 -2.79 -0.96 17.94
CA MET A 57 -1.91 -2.04 18.39
C MET A 57 -2.71 -3.30 18.76
N GLY A 58 -2.30 -4.44 18.21
CA GLY A 58 -2.96 -5.74 18.44
C GLY A 58 -4.20 -5.97 17.58
N GLU A 59 -4.57 -5.00 16.75
CA GLU A 59 -5.72 -5.11 15.86
C GLU A 59 -5.29 -5.12 14.39
N TYR A 60 -6.08 -5.82 13.56
CA TYR A 60 -5.87 -5.90 12.12
C TYR A 60 -7.23 -6.05 11.44
N GLY A 61 -7.35 -5.52 10.23
CA GLY A 61 -8.51 -5.78 9.38
C GLY A 61 -8.89 -4.63 8.48
N ILE A 62 -9.82 -4.93 7.58
CA ILE A 62 -10.23 -4.01 6.50
C ILE A 62 -10.99 -2.81 7.05
N ALA A 63 -11.85 -3.01 8.06
CA ALA A 63 -12.61 -1.93 8.69
C ALA A 63 -11.69 -0.91 9.36
N LEU A 64 -10.72 -1.40 10.16
CA LEU A 64 -9.74 -0.54 10.82
C LEU A 64 -8.83 0.18 9.81
N ALA A 65 -8.39 -0.51 8.75
CA ALA A 65 -7.63 0.13 7.69
C ALA A 65 -8.43 1.23 6.97
N ALA A 66 -9.74 1.00 6.73
CA ALA A 66 -10.62 2.00 6.15
C ALA A 66 -10.82 3.20 7.09
N ASP A 67 -10.97 2.99 8.39
CA ASP A 67 -11.08 4.05 9.39
C ASP A 67 -9.79 4.88 9.47
N VAL A 68 -8.63 4.22 9.47
CA VAL A 68 -7.32 4.88 9.40
C VAL A 68 -7.20 5.70 8.12
N ALA A 69 -7.61 5.15 6.97
CA ALA A 69 -7.59 5.84 5.68
C ALA A 69 -8.53 7.05 5.63
N ALA A 70 -9.71 6.94 6.21
CA ALA A 70 -10.66 8.05 6.28
C ALA A 70 -10.15 9.18 7.18
N ASN A 71 -9.55 8.83 8.32
CA ASN A 71 -8.98 9.78 9.27
C ASN A 71 -7.72 10.48 8.70
N ILE A 72 -6.79 9.75 8.07
CA ILE A 72 -5.59 10.37 7.49
C ILE A 72 -5.97 11.35 6.37
N SER A 73 -6.95 11.00 5.53
CA SER A 73 -7.47 11.89 4.49
C SER A 73 -8.09 13.16 5.06
N ARG A 74 -8.88 13.06 6.15
CA ARG A 74 -9.41 14.24 6.85
C ARG A 74 -8.33 15.09 7.51
N ARG A 75 -7.30 14.44 8.06
CA ARG A 75 -6.30 15.13 8.88
C ARG A 75 -5.25 15.86 8.06
N PHE A 76 -4.99 15.39 6.85
CA PHE A 76 -4.01 15.94 5.91
C PHE A 76 -4.75 16.33 4.61
N PRO A 77 -5.26 17.57 4.52
CA PRO A 77 -6.24 17.96 3.50
C PRO A 77 -5.72 17.89 2.06
N ASP A 78 -4.42 18.04 1.84
CA ASP A 78 -3.84 17.97 0.50
C ASP A 78 -3.40 16.56 0.09
N ILE A 79 -3.74 15.53 0.89
CA ILE A 79 -3.53 14.14 0.47
C ILE A 79 -4.37 13.87 -0.77
N ARG A 80 -3.69 13.55 -1.86
CA ARG A 80 -4.30 13.19 -3.15
C ARG A 80 -4.35 11.68 -3.35
N ILE A 81 -3.45 10.95 -2.69
CA ILE A 81 -3.26 9.51 -2.87
C ILE A 81 -3.00 8.85 -1.51
N GLY A 82 -3.70 7.75 -1.24
CA GLY A 82 -3.42 6.85 -0.13
C GLY A 82 -2.82 5.54 -0.63
N LEU A 83 -1.78 5.05 0.04
CA LEU A 83 -1.12 3.78 -0.23
C LEU A 83 -1.23 2.88 1.00
N MET A 84 -1.79 1.68 0.81
CA MET A 84 -1.67 0.60 1.78
C MET A 84 -0.39 -0.17 1.45
N VAL A 85 0.60 -0.13 2.32
CA VAL A 85 1.91 -0.76 2.08
C VAL A 85 2.28 -1.62 3.28
N GLY A 86 2.53 -2.89 3.01
CA GLY A 86 2.84 -3.87 4.04
C GLY A 86 3.48 -5.12 3.47
N ILE A 87 3.80 -6.05 4.36
CA ILE A 87 4.28 -7.37 4.01
C ILE A 87 3.10 -8.27 3.61
N GLY A 88 3.37 -9.24 2.75
CA GLY A 88 2.37 -10.22 2.31
C GLY A 88 2.99 -11.59 2.10
N GLY A 89 2.16 -12.62 2.11
CA GLY A 89 2.54 -13.96 1.68
C GLY A 89 2.53 -14.06 0.15
N GLY A 90 3.50 -14.77 -0.42
CA GLY A 90 3.56 -15.08 -1.84
C GLY A 90 2.91 -16.43 -2.17
N ALA A 91 2.27 -16.52 -3.33
CA ALA A 91 1.75 -17.77 -3.90
C ALA A 91 2.41 -18.01 -5.28
N PRO A 92 3.67 -18.48 -5.32
CA PRO A 92 4.39 -18.66 -6.58
C PRO A 92 3.72 -19.72 -7.46
N SER A 93 3.80 -19.54 -8.77
CA SER A 93 3.38 -20.54 -9.77
C SER A 93 4.45 -20.70 -10.86
N PRO A 94 4.43 -21.77 -11.67
CA PRO A 94 5.37 -21.92 -12.80
C PRO A 94 5.33 -20.74 -13.79
N THR A 95 4.20 -20.04 -13.85
CA THR A 95 3.98 -18.86 -14.71
C THR A 95 4.22 -17.53 -13.99
N HIS A 96 4.35 -17.52 -12.66
CA HIS A 96 4.56 -16.32 -11.84
C HIS A 96 5.64 -16.60 -10.80
N GLY A 97 6.88 -16.22 -11.13
CA GLY A 97 8.03 -16.37 -10.25
C GLY A 97 8.06 -15.35 -9.12
N ILE A 98 7.20 -15.52 -8.12
CA ILE A 98 7.19 -14.70 -6.90
C ILE A 98 8.22 -15.26 -5.91
N ARG A 99 9.11 -14.43 -5.41
CA ARG A 99 10.18 -14.78 -4.46
C ARG A 99 10.15 -13.88 -3.22
N LEU A 100 10.78 -14.34 -2.14
CA LEU A 100 10.96 -13.53 -0.95
C LEU A 100 11.79 -12.29 -1.31
N GLY A 101 11.30 -11.11 -0.92
CA GLY A 101 11.93 -9.83 -1.23
C GLY A 101 11.34 -9.12 -2.44
N ASP A 102 10.51 -9.79 -3.24
CA ASP A 102 9.79 -9.14 -4.34
C ASP A 102 8.78 -8.12 -3.78
N VAL A 103 8.68 -6.97 -4.46
CA VAL A 103 7.67 -5.95 -4.19
C VAL A 103 6.56 -6.08 -5.21
N ILE A 104 5.34 -6.35 -4.73
CA ILE A 104 4.16 -6.47 -5.58
C ILE A 104 3.39 -5.15 -5.59
N VAL A 105 3.18 -4.61 -6.78
CA VAL A 105 2.33 -3.42 -7.00
C VAL A 105 1.01 -3.86 -7.61
N SER A 106 -0.09 -3.50 -6.97
CA SER A 106 -1.42 -3.83 -7.49
C SER A 106 -1.74 -3.02 -8.74
N VAL A 107 -1.98 -3.72 -9.85
CA VAL A 107 -2.35 -3.14 -11.15
C VAL A 107 -3.58 -3.88 -11.68
N PRO A 108 -4.66 -3.16 -12.07
CA PRO A 108 -5.84 -3.80 -12.65
C PRO A 108 -5.52 -4.43 -14.01
N THR A 109 -6.14 -5.58 -14.28
CA THR A 109 -6.08 -6.30 -15.57
C THR A 109 -7.49 -6.51 -16.11
N ALA A 110 -7.64 -7.02 -17.33
CA ALA A 110 -8.95 -7.22 -17.95
C ALA A 110 -9.89 -8.03 -17.03
N GLY A 111 -10.92 -7.37 -16.50
CA GLY A 111 -11.90 -7.97 -15.59
C GLY A 111 -11.52 -8.01 -14.10
N GLN A 112 -10.37 -7.49 -13.67
CA GLN A 112 -9.91 -7.56 -12.28
C GLN A 112 -9.35 -6.23 -11.76
N SER A 113 -9.71 -5.86 -10.52
CA SER A 113 -9.30 -4.58 -9.87
C SER A 113 -7.86 -4.54 -9.36
N GLY A 114 -7.03 -5.54 -9.69
CA GLY A 114 -5.65 -5.68 -9.18
C GLY A 114 -5.56 -6.10 -7.71
N VAL A 115 -6.62 -5.89 -6.93
CA VAL A 115 -6.84 -6.44 -5.60
C VAL A 115 -8.13 -7.26 -5.62
N PHE A 116 -8.06 -8.46 -5.05
CA PHE A 116 -9.18 -9.37 -4.95
C PHE A 116 -9.55 -9.61 -3.49
N GLN A 117 -10.79 -9.28 -3.11
CA GLN A 117 -11.25 -9.45 -1.75
C GLN A 117 -11.89 -10.83 -1.55
N TYR A 118 -11.07 -11.81 -1.17
CA TYR A 118 -11.48 -13.21 -1.06
C TYR A 118 -12.68 -13.42 -0.10
N GLY A 119 -12.74 -12.67 1.01
CA GLY A 119 -13.79 -12.79 2.03
C GLY A 119 -15.20 -12.34 1.61
N PHE A 120 -15.37 -11.72 0.44
CA PHE A 120 -16.69 -11.30 -0.07
C PHE A 120 -17.25 -12.24 -1.16
N GLY A 121 -16.60 -13.37 -1.43
CA GLY A 121 -17.15 -14.37 -2.35
C GLY A 121 -18.29 -15.16 -1.74
N LYS A 122 -19.17 -15.66 -2.60
CA LYS A 122 -20.07 -16.75 -2.24
C LYS A 122 -19.39 -18.06 -2.62
N SER A 123 -19.17 -18.93 -1.64
CA SER A 123 -18.92 -20.35 -1.90
C SER A 123 -20.28 -21.04 -1.93
N ILE A 124 -20.83 -21.25 -3.11
CA ILE A 124 -22.03 -22.05 -3.30
C ILE A 124 -21.55 -23.51 -3.38
N GLN A 125 -22.23 -24.45 -2.70
CA GLN A 125 -21.87 -25.87 -2.79
C GLN A 125 -21.84 -26.31 -4.25
N GLU A 126 -20.80 -27.07 -4.64
CA GLU A 126 -20.57 -27.59 -5.99
C GLU A 126 -20.32 -26.55 -7.10
N THR A 127 -20.02 -25.29 -6.77
CA THR A 127 -19.66 -24.26 -7.77
C THR A 127 -18.36 -23.55 -7.44
N SER A 128 -17.69 -23.05 -8.47
CA SER A 128 -16.48 -22.25 -8.33
C SER A 128 -16.78 -20.94 -7.59
N PHE A 129 -15.77 -20.41 -6.89
CA PHE A 129 -15.86 -19.13 -6.19
C PHE A 129 -16.36 -18.04 -7.14
N GLN A 130 -17.43 -17.33 -6.73
CA GLN A 130 -17.94 -16.19 -7.48
C GLN A 130 -17.55 -14.88 -6.80
N GLN A 131 -16.77 -14.06 -7.51
CA GLN A 131 -16.46 -12.70 -7.09
C GLN A 131 -17.72 -11.84 -7.18
N THR A 132 -18.17 -11.30 -6.05
CA THR A 132 -19.39 -10.49 -5.99
C THR A 132 -19.14 -8.99 -6.09
N ARG A 133 -17.90 -8.55 -5.83
CA ARG A 133 -17.51 -7.13 -5.79
C ARG A 133 -16.08 -6.92 -6.29
N THR A 134 -15.84 -5.78 -6.91
CA THR A 134 -14.52 -5.29 -7.33
C THR A 134 -14.20 -4.00 -6.59
N LEU A 135 -12.91 -3.69 -6.40
CA LEU A 135 -12.48 -2.40 -5.88
C LEU A 135 -12.35 -1.38 -7.01
N ASN A 136 -12.39 -0.10 -6.65
CA ASN A 136 -12.13 0.99 -7.58
C ASN A 136 -10.72 0.88 -8.16
N GLN A 137 -10.55 1.35 -9.40
CA GLN A 137 -9.24 1.39 -10.02
C GLN A 137 -8.36 2.49 -9.36
N PRO A 138 -7.04 2.27 -9.26
CA PRO A 138 -6.11 3.32 -8.86
C PRO A 138 -6.18 4.52 -9.83
N PRO A 139 -5.87 5.75 -9.36
CA PRO A 139 -5.77 6.91 -10.24
C PRO A 139 -4.80 6.68 -11.41
N GLN A 140 -5.10 7.25 -12.58
CA GLN A 140 -4.29 7.08 -13.80
C GLN A 140 -2.81 7.45 -13.59
N ALA A 141 -2.52 8.47 -12.77
CA ALA A 141 -1.16 8.86 -12.43
C ALA A 141 -0.35 7.72 -11.78
N LEU A 142 -0.98 6.91 -10.92
CA LEU A 142 -0.32 5.74 -10.32
C LEU A 142 -0.12 4.61 -11.32
N LEU A 143 -1.07 4.41 -12.23
CA LEU A 143 -0.93 3.40 -13.28
C LEU A 143 0.22 3.74 -14.23
N ALA A 144 0.35 5.02 -14.60
CA ALA A 144 1.48 5.50 -15.40
C ALA A 144 2.82 5.37 -14.64
N ALA A 145 2.84 5.68 -13.34
CA ALA A 145 4.02 5.49 -12.50
C ALA A 145 4.40 4.01 -12.38
N ALA A 146 3.43 3.10 -12.23
CA ALA A 146 3.65 1.67 -12.19
C ALA A 146 4.20 1.13 -13.53
N ALA A 147 3.73 1.67 -14.67
CA ALA A 147 4.28 1.33 -15.98
C ALA A 147 5.75 1.77 -16.12
N THR A 148 6.09 2.96 -15.62
CA THR A 148 7.48 3.47 -15.60
C THR A 148 8.36 2.58 -14.72
N LEU A 149 7.91 2.29 -13.48
CA LEU A 149 8.60 1.39 -12.55
C LEU A 149 8.86 0.01 -13.17
N LYS A 150 7.86 -0.54 -13.88
CA LYS A 150 7.99 -1.80 -14.60
C LYS A 150 9.02 -1.72 -15.74
N SER A 151 9.02 -0.62 -16.49
CA SER A 151 10.00 -0.37 -17.56
C SER A 151 11.42 -0.32 -17.03
N ASP A 152 11.64 0.47 -15.97
CA ASP A 152 12.96 0.60 -15.33
C ASP A 152 13.45 -0.76 -14.81
N HIS A 153 12.56 -1.52 -14.16
CA HIS A 153 12.88 -2.88 -13.71
C HIS A 153 13.24 -3.85 -14.85
N MET A 154 12.61 -3.72 -16.02
CA MET A 154 12.95 -4.55 -17.19
C MET A 154 14.32 -4.19 -17.79
N ILE A 155 14.76 -2.95 -17.61
CA ILE A 155 16.06 -2.46 -18.08
C ILE A 155 17.17 -2.85 -17.09
N ASP A 156 16.96 -2.54 -15.81
CA ASP A 156 17.99 -2.66 -14.78
C ASP A 156 18.04 -4.06 -14.12
N GLY A 157 16.95 -4.83 -14.24
CA GLY A 157 16.76 -6.09 -13.54
C GLY A 157 16.53 -5.92 -12.04
N ASN A 158 16.54 -7.02 -11.31
CA ASN A 158 16.34 -7.04 -9.86
C ASN A 158 17.65 -6.96 -9.05
N GLY A 159 18.80 -6.78 -9.71
CA GLY A 159 20.13 -6.75 -9.07
C GLY A 159 20.54 -8.05 -8.35
N ASN A 160 19.67 -9.07 -8.34
CA ASN A 160 19.92 -10.35 -7.71
C ASN A 160 20.72 -11.19 -8.70
N LYS A 161 22.04 -11.24 -8.52
CA LYS A 161 22.83 -12.34 -9.09
C LYS A 161 22.17 -13.64 -8.62
N ASP A 162 21.87 -14.56 -9.52
CA ASP A 162 21.33 -15.89 -9.23
C ASP A 162 22.08 -16.53 -8.06
N THR A 163 21.56 -16.35 -6.85
CA THR A 163 22.15 -16.89 -5.62
C THR A 163 21.07 -17.73 -4.97
N ILE A 164 20.69 -18.80 -5.66
CA ILE A 164 19.92 -19.89 -5.07
C ILE A 164 20.58 -21.18 -5.56
N LYS A 165 21.39 -21.77 -4.67
CA LYS A 165 21.64 -23.20 -4.65
C LYS A 165 20.40 -23.90 -4.08
#